data_AF-I4ZA84-F1
#
_entry.id   AF-I4ZA84-F1
#
_cell.length_a   1.000
_cell.length_b   1.000
_cell.length_c   1.000
_cell.angle_alpha   90.00
_cell.angle_beta   90.00
_cell.angle_gamma   90.00
#
_symmetry.space_group_name_H-M   'P 1'
#
loop_
_entity.id
_entity.type
_entity.pdbx_description
1 polymer ?
#
loop_
_entity_poly.entity_id
_entity_poly.type
_entity_poly.pdbx_seq_one_letter_code
_entity_poly.pdbx_strand_id
1 'polypeptide(L)'
;MKKLFFMAICGVFALASCNQGKKSALNPAELQNDSLRSIIDARDNEINDMMSTLNDIQQGFADINAAENRVTIAKDGERTDKTTQIKENIQFIQQRMKENRELIQKLQEQLRATGFKGDAMKKTLAQLAAQLQQKDTELRQLRAELESKNIHIKELDETITGLNTDVTNLKTDKENLTNEKQALQTDKEKLQTESSKKTEMINTQDQQLNTAWYVFGTKSELKSQAILSGGKVLQGNFNKNYFTKIDIRVTKEIKLYSKSVRLLTVHPSSSYSLTADSNGQYVLRISDPQSFWSTSKYLVVQVK
;
A
#
# COMPACT_ATOMS: atom_id res chain seq x y z
N MET A 1 -82.88 -109.21 -51.86
CA MET A 1 -82.19 -109.15 -53.16
C MET A 1 -81.54 -107.78 -53.31
N LYS A 2 -80.22 -107.74 -53.61
CA LYS A 2 -79.40 -106.69 -54.29
C LYS A 2 -79.68 -105.21 -53.90
N LYS A 3 -78.73 -104.39 -53.44
CA LYS A 3 -77.50 -103.90 -54.12
C LYS A 3 -76.61 -103.13 -53.11
N LEU A 4 -75.33 -103.45 -52.99
CA LEU A 4 -74.11 -102.74 -53.48
C LEU A 4 -73.50 -101.63 -52.58
N PHE A 5 -72.35 -102.00 -52.01
CA PHE A 5 -71.05 -101.30 -51.86
C PHE A 5 -70.86 -99.92 -52.54
N PHE A 6 -70.27 -98.92 -51.86
CA PHE A 6 -68.82 -98.57 -51.88
C PHE A 6 -68.50 -97.31 -51.02
N MET A 7 -67.56 -97.47 -50.07
CA MET A 7 -66.38 -96.63 -49.68
C MET A 7 -66.41 -95.10 -49.87
N ALA A 8 -66.03 -94.32 -48.82
CA ALA A 8 -64.89 -93.37 -48.83
C ALA A 8 -64.84 -92.37 -47.63
N ILE A 9 -63.68 -92.38 -46.94
CA ILE A 9 -62.88 -91.23 -46.45
C ILE A 9 -63.20 -90.59 -45.06
N CYS A 10 -62.20 -90.80 -44.19
CA CYS A 10 -61.64 -90.07 -43.04
C CYS A 10 -62.18 -88.68 -42.63
N GLY A 11 -62.25 -88.45 -41.30
CA GLY A 11 -61.98 -87.12 -40.72
C GLY A 11 -62.60 -86.78 -39.35
N VAL A 12 -61.93 -87.20 -38.26
CA VAL A 12 -61.70 -86.53 -36.94
C VAL A 12 -62.83 -85.86 -36.12
N PHE A 13 -62.74 -86.07 -34.78
CA PHE A 13 -63.25 -85.30 -33.63
C PHE A 13 -64.69 -85.50 -33.13
N ALA A 14 -64.83 -86.14 -31.96
CA ALA A 14 -65.28 -85.47 -30.72
C ALA A 14 -65.30 -86.48 -29.55
N LEU A 15 -64.49 -86.23 -28.52
CA LEU A 15 -64.67 -86.82 -27.19
C LEU A 15 -65.70 -85.98 -26.43
N ALA A 16 -66.80 -86.59 -26.05
CA ALA A 16 -67.74 -86.07 -25.06
C ALA A 16 -67.70 -86.98 -23.84
N SER A 17 -67.30 -86.45 -22.69
CA SER A 17 -67.67 -86.98 -21.38
C SER A 17 -67.79 -85.82 -20.40
N CYS A 18 -69.02 -85.35 -20.23
CA CYS A 18 -69.46 -84.62 -19.06
C CYS A 18 -69.85 -85.64 -17.99
N ASN A 19 -69.28 -85.53 -16.78
CA ASN A 19 -69.96 -85.95 -15.58
C ASN A 19 -69.88 -84.84 -14.54
N GLN A 20 -71.04 -84.47 -14.02
CA GLN A 20 -71.33 -83.26 -13.29
C GLN A 20 -71.75 -83.64 -11.86
N GLY A 21 -71.14 -83.03 -10.85
CA GLY A 21 -71.71 -83.05 -9.49
C GLY A 21 -70.74 -83.13 -8.32
N LYS A 22 -69.88 -82.12 -8.13
CA LYS A 22 -69.51 -81.63 -6.79
C LYS A 22 -69.43 -80.11 -6.83
N LYS A 23 -70.50 -79.45 -6.37
CA LYS A 23 -70.39 -78.08 -5.89
C LYS A 23 -69.42 -78.11 -4.72
N SER A 24 -68.24 -77.53 -4.90
CA SER A 24 -67.39 -77.10 -3.81
C SER A 24 -68.25 -76.20 -2.92
N ALA A 25 -68.69 -76.70 -1.77
CA ALA A 25 -69.18 -75.83 -0.72
C ALA A 25 -67.97 -74.95 -0.36
N LEU A 26 -67.95 -73.70 -0.84
CA LEU A 26 -67.00 -72.70 -0.37
C LEU A 26 -67.15 -72.67 1.15
N ASN A 27 -66.13 -73.15 1.84
CA ASN A 27 -66.12 -73.19 3.28
C ASN A 27 -65.99 -71.72 3.75
N PRO A 28 -66.96 -71.17 4.50
CA PRO A 28 -66.89 -69.77 4.96
C PRO A 28 -65.59 -69.47 5.72
N ALA A 29 -65.00 -70.49 6.36
CA ALA A 29 -63.70 -70.40 7.03
C ALA A 29 -62.52 -70.22 6.07
N GLU A 30 -62.55 -70.78 4.86
CA GLU A 30 -61.48 -70.61 3.85
C GLU A 30 -61.52 -69.22 3.23
N LEU A 31 -62.72 -68.69 2.93
CA LEU A 31 -62.91 -67.31 2.47
C LEU A 31 -62.48 -66.28 3.51
N GLN A 32 -62.76 -66.52 4.80
CA GLN A 32 -62.28 -65.68 5.89
C GLN A 32 -60.76 -65.75 6.04
N ASN A 33 -60.16 -66.93 5.90
CA ASN A 33 -58.71 -67.09 5.97
C ASN A 33 -58.00 -66.37 4.80
N ASP A 34 -58.57 -66.45 3.59
CA ASP A 34 -58.06 -65.75 2.41
C ASP A 34 -58.19 -64.22 2.54
N SER A 35 -59.33 -63.76 3.08
CA SER A 35 -59.55 -62.34 3.39
C SER A 35 -58.56 -61.83 4.45
N LEU A 36 -58.33 -62.60 5.52
CA LEU A 36 -57.38 -62.26 6.57
C LEU A 36 -55.93 -62.24 6.05
N ARG A 37 -55.56 -63.18 5.16
CA ARG A 37 -54.26 -63.19 4.49
C ARG A 37 -54.04 -61.95 3.64
N SER A 38 -55.02 -61.56 2.83
CA SER A 38 -54.92 -60.34 2.01
C SER A 38 -54.74 -59.06 2.85
N ILE A 39 -55.37 -58.99 4.02
CA ILE A 39 -55.21 -57.88 4.95
C ILE A 39 -53.82 -57.91 5.59
N ILE A 40 -53.31 -59.08 5.97
CA ILE A 40 -51.95 -59.22 6.51
C ILE A 40 -50.91 -58.83 5.45
N ASP A 41 -51.04 -59.29 4.21
CA ASP A 41 -50.12 -58.96 3.12
C ASP A 41 -50.13 -57.45 2.80
N ALA A 42 -51.32 -56.82 2.81
CA ALA A 42 -51.43 -55.37 2.66
C ALA A 42 -50.71 -54.61 3.79
N ARG A 43 -50.79 -55.12 5.02
CA ARG A 43 -50.15 -54.53 6.20
C ARG A 43 -48.63 -54.72 6.19
N ASP A 44 -48.16 -55.89 5.78
CA ASP A 44 -46.74 -56.17 5.66
C ASP A 44 -46.09 -55.30 4.58
N ASN A 45 -46.77 -55.10 3.45
CA ASN A 45 -46.31 -54.16 2.42
C ASN A 45 -46.22 -52.72 2.92
N GLU A 46 -47.19 -52.28 3.72
CA GLU A 46 -47.19 -50.94 4.32
C GLU A 46 -46.07 -50.76 5.36
N ILE A 47 -45.83 -51.78 6.20
CA ILE A 47 -44.71 -51.80 7.15
C ILE A 47 -43.37 -51.76 6.41
N ASN A 48 -43.24 -52.47 5.29
CA ASN A 48 -42.03 -52.45 4.47
C ASN A 48 -41.77 -51.06 3.85
N ASP A 49 -42.80 -50.37 3.34
CA ASP A 49 -42.66 -48.98 2.85
C ASP A 49 -42.25 -48.01 3.97
N MET A 50 -42.84 -48.19 5.15
CA MET A 50 -42.51 -47.41 6.33
C MET A 50 -41.07 -47.63 6.80
N MET A 51 -40.57 -48.87 6.75
CA MET A 51 -39.17 -49.20 7.05
C MET A 51 -38.22 -48.65 5.99
N SER A 52 -38.60 -48.69 4.71
CA SER A 52 -37.83 -48.04 3.65
C SER A 52 -37.71 -46.54 3.88
N THR A 53 -38.84 -45.88 4.16
CA THR A 53 -38.87 -44.44 4.48
C THR A 53 -38.01 -44.11 5.70
N LEU A 54 -38.00 -44.96 6.73
CA LEU A 54 -37.14 -44.79 7.90
C LEU A 54 -35.63 -44.90 7.53
N ASN A 55 -35.27 -45.86 6.68
CA ASN A 55 -33.89 -46.01 6.20
C ASN A 55 -33.47 -44.78 5.38
N ASP A 56 -34.36 -44.25 4.53
CA ASP A 56 -34.09 -43.04 3.75
C ASP A 56 -33.85 -41.82 4.65
N ILE A 57 -34.63 -41.67 5.72
CA ILE A 57 -34.43 -40.61 6.73
C ILE A 57 -33.05 -40.77 7.40
N GLN A 58 -32.69 -41.99 7.82
CA GLN A 58 -31.40 -42.26 8.46
C GLN A 58 -30.23 -41.96 7.52
N GLN A 59 -30.34 -42.37 6.26
CA GLN A 59 -29.34 -42.05 5.24
C GLN A 59 -29.23 -40.54 5.04
N GLY A 60 -30.35 -39.82 5.00
CA GLY A 60 -30.35 -38.35 4.92
C GLY A 60 -29.62 -37.70 6.09
N PHE A 61 -29.77 -38.21 7.32
CA PHE A 61 -29.00 -37.71 8.47
C PHE A 61 -27.51 -38.02 8.37
N ALA A 62 -27.13 -39.19 7.84
CA ALA A 62 -25.74 -39.51 7.57
C ALA A 62 -25.12 -38.54 6.55
N ASP A 63 -25.86 -38.23 5.49
CA ASP A 63 -25.44 -37.27 4.46
C ASP A 63 -25.29 -35.86 5.03
N ILE A 64 -26.25 -35.43 5.87
CA ILE A 64 -26.19 -34.14 6.59
C ILE A 64 -24.92 -34.09 7.44
N ASN A 65 -24.67 -35.09 8.28
CA ASN A 65 -23.51 -35.12 9.17
C ASN A 65 -22.18 -35.12 8.37
N ALA A 66 -22.12 -35.85 7.26
CA ALA A 66 -20.95 -35.87 6.39
C ALA A 66 -20.69 -34.49 5.76
N ALA A 67 -21.73 -33.80 5.32
CA ALA A 67 -21.64 -32.44 4.79
C ALA A 67 -21.27 -31.42 5.87
N GLU A 68 -21.80 -31.55 7.09
CA GLU A 68 -21.42 -30.71 8.23
C GLU A 68 -19.94 -30.87 8.56
N ASN A 69 -19.41 -32.10 8.59
CA ASN A 69 -17.99 -32.34 8.82
C ASN A 69 -17.11 -31.64 7.77
N ARG A 70 -17.54 -31.65 6.49
CA ARG A 70 -16.85 -30.91 5.43
C ARG A 70 -16.87 -29.40 5.68
N VAL A 71 -17.99 -28.86 6.16
CA VAL A 71 -18.11 -27.44 6.53
C VAL A 71 -17.17 -27.07 7.68
N THR A 72 -17.06 -27.92 8.70
CA THR A 72 -16.14 -27.70 9.83
C THR A 72 -14.68 -27.69 9.38
N ILE A 73 -14.25 -28.67 8.57
CA ILE A 73 -12.88 -28.72 8.03
C ILE A 73 -12.60 -27.50 7.12
N ALA A 74 -13.63 -27.03 6.41
CA ALA A 74 -13.49 -25.86 5.56
C ALA A 74 -13.33 -24.56 6.39
N LYS A 75 -14.01 -24.45 7.54
CA LYS A 75 -13.94 -23.29 8.44
C LYS A 75 -12.52 -22.99 8.96
N ASP A 76 -11.70 -24.02 9.16
CA ASP A 76 -10.39 -23.92 9.82
C ASP A 76 -9.19 -23.75 8.86
N GLY A 77 -9.36 -23.34 7.60
CA GLY A 77 -8.18 -23.12 6.74
C GLY A 77 -8.29 -21.97 5.74
N GLU A 78 -7.13 -21.47 5.32
CA GLU A 78 -6.95 -20.13 4.73
C GLU A 78 -6.99 -20.06 3.19
N ARG A 79 -7.60 -21.03 2.48
CA ARG A 79 -7.58 -21.06 0.99
C ARG A 79 -8.86 -20.51 0.34
N THR A 80 -8.66 -19.84 -0.80
CA THR A 80 -9.66 -19.12 -1.61
C THR A 80 -10.87 -19.96 -2.07
N ASP A 81 -10.71 -21.26 -2.26
CA ASP A 81 -11.80 -22.15 -2.73
C ASP A 81 -12.79 -22.56 -1.63
N LYS A 82 -12.47 -22.30 -0.36
CA LYS A 82 -13.25 -22.81 0.77
C LYS A 82 -14.60 -22.12 0.94
N THR A 83 -14.71 -20.83 0.60
CA THR A 83 -15.98 -20.10 0.70
C THR A 83 -17.05 -20.71 -0.21
N THR A 84 -16.66 -21.11 -1.43
CA THR A 84 -17.54 -21.81 -2.38
C THR A 84 -17.95 -23.18 -1.83
N GLN A 85 -16.98 -23.97 -1.33
CA GLN A 85 -17.25 -25.28 -0.75
C GLN A 85 -18.18 -25.21 0.46
N ILE A 86 -18.01 -24.22 1.35
CA ILE A 86 -18.91 -24.01 2.50
C ILE A 86 -20.33 -23.72 2.01
N LYS A 87 -20.48 -22.83 1.00
CA LYS A 87 -21.79 -22.46 0.46
C LYS A 87 -22.52 -23.66 -0.16
N GLU A 88 -21.82 -24.46 -0.96
CA GLU A 88 -22.38 -25.67 -1.58
C GLU A 88 -22.79 -26.70 -0.53
N ASN A 89 -21.95 -26.96 0.47
CA ASN A 89 -22.30 -27.92 1.52
C ASN A 89 -23.48 -27.43 2.38
N ILE A 90 -23.63 -26.13 2.70
CA ILE A 90 -24.82 -25.68 3.44
C ILE A 90 -26.10 -25.76 2.59
N GLN A 91 -26.01 -25.57 1.27
CA GLN A 91 -27.15 -25.76 0.36
C GLN A 91 -27.56 -27.23 0.31
N PHE A 92 -26.58 -28.13 0.23
CA PHE A 92 -26.82 -29.57 0.29
C PHE A 92 -27.47 -29.97 1.63
N ILE A 93 -26.93 -29.49 2.77
CA ILE A 93 -27.52 -29.74 4.10
C ILE A 93 -28.97 -29.26 4.14
N GLN A 94 -29.27 -28.06 3.65
CA GLN A 94 -30.65 -27.56 3.60
C GLN A 94 -31.60 -28.46 2.82
N GLN A 95 -31.16 -28.92 1.64
CA GLN A 95 -31.98 -29.75 0.78
C GLN A 95 -32.30 -31.09 1.46
N ARG A 96 -31.28 -31.75 2.03
CA ARG A 96 -31.47 -33.01 2.78
C ARG A 96 -32.30 -32.81 4.04
N MET A 97 -32.15 -31.67 4.73
CA MET A 97 -32.98 -31.32 5.90
C MET A 97 -34.46 -31.16 5.54
N LYS A 98 -34.75 -30.56 4.37
CA LYS A 98 -36.11 -30.43 3.85
C LYS A 98 -36.70 -31.79 3.49
N GLU A 99 -35.96 -32.60 2.75
CA GLU A 99 -36.38 -33.96 2.36
C GLU A 99 -36.63 -34.84 3.58
N ASN A 100 -35.74 -34.83 4.57
CA ASN A 100 -35.93 -35.56 5.83
C ASN A 100 -37.16 -35.08 6.59
N ARG A 101 -37.48 -33.78 6.56
CA ARG A 101 -38.71 -33.23 7.18
C ARG A 101 -39.96 -33.80 6.52
N GLU A 102 -39.97 -33.83 5.20
CA GLU A 102 -41.08 -34.36 4.39
C GLU A 102 -41.25 -35.87 4.61
N LEU A 103 -40.17 -36.64 4.64
CA LEU A 103 -40.20 -38.08 4.92
C LEU A 103 -40.67 -38.38 6.35
N ILE A 104 -40.23 -37.60 7.35
CA ILE A 104 -40.70 -37.72 8.74
C ILE A 104 -42.22 -37.44 8.80
N GLN A 105 -42.71 -36.42 8.10
CA GLN A 105 -44.15 -36.11 8.05
C GLN A 105 -44.94 -37.24 7.38
N LYS A 106 -44.48 -37.73 6.22
CA LYS A 106 -45.08 -38.88 5.53
C LYS A 106 -45.19 -40.09 6.47
N LEU A 107 -44.11 -40.41 7.17
CA LEU A 107 -44.05 -41.56 8.07
C LEU A 107 -44.94 -41.38 9.31
N GLN A 108 -45.08 -40.15 9.82
CA GLN A 108 -46.02 -39.80 10.89
C GLN A 108 -47.48 -39.96 10.45
N GLU A 109 -47.82 -39.58 9.22
CA GLU A 109 -49.15 -39.74 8.64
C GLU A 109 -49.50 -41.22 8.42
N GLN A 110 -48.56 -42.00 7.86
CA GLN A 110 -48.71 -43.45 7.68
C GLN A 110 -48.94 -44.18 9.01
N LEU A 111 -48.21 -43.80 10.08
CA LEU A 111 -48.43 -44.35 11.43
C LEU A 111 -49.82 -44.05 12.01
N ARG A 112 -50.41 -42.90 11.67
CA ARG A 112 -51.75 -42.52 12.13
C ARG A 112 -52.83 -43.28 11.36
N ALA A 113 -52.69 -43.39 10.05
CA ALA A 113 -53.66 -44.04 9.16
C ALA A 113 -53.76 -45.56 9.41
N THR A 114 -52.62 -46.21 9.70
CA THR A 114 -52.57 -47.65 9.94
C THR A 114 -53.11 -48.08 11.29
N GLY A 115 -53.22 -47.19 12.28
CA GLY A 115 -53.53 -47.59 13.65
C GLY A 115 -52.48 -48.53 14.26
N PHE A 116 -51.27 -48.56 13.69
CA PHE A 116 -50.15 -49.36 14.18
C PHE A 116 -49.73 -48.89 15.59
N LYS A 117 -49.76 -49.80 16.57
CA LYS A 117 -49.35 -49.53 17.97
C LYS A 117 -47.82 -49.61 18.13
N GLY A 118 -47.10 -48.83 17.34
CA GLY A 118 -45.63 -48.75 17.37
C GLY A 118 -45.12 -47.58 18.18
N ASP A 119 -45.22 -47.63 19.51
CA ASP A 119 -44.74 -46.54 20.38
C ASP A 119 -43.23 -46.29 20.21
N ALA A 120 -42.46 -47.34 19.89
CA ALA A 120 -41.05 -47.22 19.56
C ALA A 120 -40.82 -46.34 18.31
N MET A 121 -41.58 -46.54 17.23
CA MET A 121 -41.41 -45.79 15.98
C MET A 121 -41.84 -44.33 16.13
N LYS A 122 -42.91 -44.08 16.89
CA LYS A 122 -43.31 -42.71 17.27
C LYS A 122 -42.22 -42.00 18.05
N LYS A 123 -41.58 -42.69 19.01
CA LYS A 123 -40.46 -42.15 19.79
C LYS A 123 -39.26 -41.84 18.89
N THR A 124 -38.90 -42.74 17.98
CA THR A 124 -37.82 -42.51 17.00
C THR A 124 -38.11 -41.30 16.11
N LEU A 125 -39.33 -41.15 15.59
CA LEU A 125 -39.71 -39.99 14.78
C LEU A 125 -39.67 -38.68 15.57
N ALA A 126 -40.07 -38.70 16.83
CA ALA A 126 -39.96 -37.52 17.69
C ALA A 126 -38.49 -37.14 17.93
N GLN A 127 -37.61 -38.12 18.12
CA GLN A 127 -36.17 -37.89 18.25
C GLN A 127 -35.55 -37.34 16.96
N LEU A 128 -35.88 -37.92 15.79
CA LEU A 128 -35.41 -37.45 14.50
C LEU A 128 -35.91 -36.02 14.20
N ALA A 129 -37.17 -35.72 14.51
CA ALA A 129 -37.72 -34.37 14.38
C ALA A 129 -37.00 -33.36 15.29
N ALA A 130 -36.71 -33.73 16.54
CA ALA A 130 -35.96 -32.89 17.46
C ALA A 130 -34.52 -32.65 16.99
N GLN A 131 -33.85 -33.69 16.50
CA GLN A 131 -32.51 -33.59 15.91
C GLN A 131 -32.50 -32.67 14.69
N LEU A 132 -33.52 -32.77 13.83
CA LEU A 132 -33.70 -31.89 12.68
C LEU A 132 -33.89 -30.42 13.12
N GLN A 133 -34.66 -30.18 14.19
CA GLN A 133 -34.88 -28.82 14.70
C GLN A 133 -33.59 -28.22 15.30
N GLN A 134 -32.81 -29.02 16.02
CA GLN A 134 -31.51 -28.60 16.54
C GLN A 134 -30.58 -28.22 15.38
N LYS A 135 -30.46 -29.09 14.37
CA LYS A 135 -29.65 -28.87 13.17
C LYS A 135 -30.09 -27.63 12.37
N ASP A 136 -31.39 -27.36 12.29
CA ASP A 136 -31.92 -26.13 11.67
C ASP A 136 -31.44 -24.87 12.39
N THR A 137 -31.39 -24.91 13.73
CA THR A 137 -30.91 -23.80 14.57
C THR A 137 -29.41 -23.58 14.39
N GLU A 138 -28.62 -24.65 14.44
CA GLU A 138 -27.16 -24.63 14.20
C GLU A 138 -26.85 -24.03 12.82
N LEU A 139 -27.57 -24.47 11.78
CA LEU A 139 -27.39 -23.99 10.40
C LEU A 139 -27.71 -22.50 10.24
N ARG A 140 -28.74 -21.99 10.95
CA ARG A 140 -29.06 -20.55 10.95
C ARG A 140 -27.96 -19.74 11.61
N GLN A 141 -27.45 -20.19 12.76
CA GLN A 141 -26.36 -19.51 13.46
C GLN A 141 -25.11 -19.46 12.60
N LEU A 142 -24.74 -20.58 11.97
CA LEU A 142 -23.58 -20.66 11.09
C LEU A 142 -23.67 -19.67 9.92
N ARG A 143 -24.87 -19.48 9.35
CA ARG A 143 -25.10 -18.51 8.26
C ARG A 143 -24.95 -17.07 8.73
N ALA A 144 -25.49 -16.76 9.90
CA ALA A 144 -25.33 -15.43 10.47
C ALA A 144 -23.84 -15.13 10.74
N GLU A 145 -23.08 -16.10 11.23
CA GLU A 145 -21.63 -15.97 11.43
C GLU A 145 -20.89 -15.77 10.10
N LEU A 146 -21.22 -16.54 9.06
CA LEU A 146 -20.60 -16.40 7.73
C LEU A 146 -20.90 -15.03 7.10
N GLU A 147 -22.13 -14.55 7.22
CA GLU A 147 -22.50 -13.23 6.71
C GLU A 147 -21.76 -12.11 7.45
N SER A 148 -21.68 -12.20 8.79
CA SER A 148 -20.91 -11.26 9.60
C SER A 148 -19.43 -11.25 9.22
N LYS A 149 -18.82 -12.44 9.00
CA LYS A 149 -17.44 -12.55 8.54
C LYS A 149 -17.26 -11.98 7.13
N ASN A 150 -18.20 -12.19 6.21
CA ASN A 150 -18.13 -11.61 4.86
C ASN A 150 -18.19 -10.08 4.90
N ILE A 151 -19.05 -9.50 5.74
CA ILE A 151 -19.11 -8.04 5.94
C ILE A 151 -17.76 -7.54 6.48
N HIS A 152 -17.20 -8.22 7.49
CA HIS A 152 -15.90 -7.84 8.05
C HIS A 152 -14.75 -7.96 7.05
N ILE A 153 -14.74 -9.01 6.21
CA ILE A 153 -13.75 -9.15 5.12
C ILE A 153 -13.86 -7.98 4.15
N LYS A 154 -15.07 -7.57 3.78
CA LYS A 154 -15.28 -6.41 2.90
C LYS A 154 -14.78 -5.11 3.54
N GLU A 155 -15.04 -4.88 4.82
CA GLU A 155 -14.51 -3.71 5.55
C GLU A 155 -12.98 -3.71 5.62
N LEU A 156 -12.37 -4.89 5.81
CA LEU A 156 -10.91 -5.06 5.76
C LEU A 156 -10.36 -4.80 4.35
N ASP A 157 -11.02 -5.29 3.30
CA ASP A 157 -10.64 -5.03 1.90
C ASP A 157 -10.71 -3.53 1.56
N GLU A 158 -11.76 -2.84 2.03
CA GLU A 158 -11.90 -1.38 1.91
C GLU A 158 -10.77 -0.66 2.66
N THR A 159 -10.44 -1.11 3.88
CA THR A 159 -9.34 -0.56 4.69
C THR A 159 -7.98 -0.79 4.02
N ILE A 160 -7.73 -1.99 3.50
CA ILE A 160 -6.49 -2.33 2.77
C ILE A 160 -6.37 -1.48 1.50
N THR A 161 -7.47 -1.27 0.78
CA THR A 161 -7.49 -0.41 -0.41
C THR A 161 -7.18 1.05 -0.05
N GLY A 162 -7.73 1.55 1.05
CA GLY A 162 -7.40 2.87 1.60
C GLY A 162 -5.93 2.99 1.97
N LEU A 163 -5.40 2.03 2.74
CA LEU A 163 -3.98 2.00 3.13
C LEU A 163 -3.05 1.91 1.91
N ASN A 164 -3.40 1.14 0.88
CA ASN A 164 -2.61 1.07 -0.36
C ASN A 164 -2.59 2.41 -1.11
N THR A 165 -3.71 3.14 -1.10
CA THR A 165 -3.81 4.48 -1.67
C THR A 165 -2.93 5.46 -0.90
N ASP A 166 -2.99 5.43 0.44
CA ASP A 166 -2.15 6.27 1.31
C ASP A 166 -0.66 5.98 1.13
N VAL A 167 -0.27 4.70 1.06
CA VAL A 167 1.12 4.29 0.81
C VAL A 167 1.61 4.80 -0.56
N THR A 168 0.75 4.76 -1.58
CA THR A 168 1.08 5.27 -2.91
C THR A 168 1.28 6.79 -2.88
N ASN A 169 0.36 7.53 -2.23
CA ASN A 169 0.46 8.98 -2.08
C ASN A 169 1.73 9.39 -1.31
N LEU A 170 2.01 8.73 -0.17
CA LEU A 170 3.21 8.97 0.63
C LEU A 170 4.50 8.72 -0.15
N LYS A 171 4.51 7.72 -1.04
CA LYS A 171 5.65 7.46 -1.92
C LYS A 171 5.85 8.60 -2.91
N THR A 172 4.79 9.09 -3.55
CA THR A 172 4.84 10.23 -4.46
C THR A 172 5.30 11.50 -3.75
N ASP A 173 4.77 11.80 -2.58
CA ASP A 173 5.18 12.97 -1.78
C ASP A 173 6.66 12.90 -1.41
N LYS A 174 7.14 11.71 -1.03
CA LYS A 174 8.57 11.49 -0.73
C LYS A 174 9.46 11.74 -1.94
N GLU A 175 9.06 11.30 -3.13
CA GLU A 175 9.78 11.56 -4.37
C GLU A 175 9.83 13.06 -4.69
N ASN A 176 8.70 13.75 -4.55
CA ASN A 176 8.61 15.21 -4.75
C ASN A 176 9.52 15.98 -3.78
N LEU A 177 9.46 15.67 -2.48
CA LEU A 177 10.31 16.29 -1.46
C LEU A 177 11.80 16.04 -1.71
N THR A 178 12.15 14.87 -2.26
CA THR A 178 13.54 14.54 -2.60
C THR A 178 14.03 15.41 -3.75
N ASN A 179 13.20 15.62 -4.77
CA ASN A 179 13.53 16.49 -5.90
C ASN A 179 13.65 17.96 -5.48
N GLU A 180 12.72 18.46 -4.65
CA GLU A 180 12.77 19.83 -4.12
C GLU A 180 14.03 20.06 -3.28
N LYS A 181 14.38 19.10 -2.41
CA LYS A 181 15.61 19.16 -1.61
C LYS A 181 16.86 19.24 -2.49
N GLN A 182 16.90 18.48 -3.59
CA GLN A 182 18.03 18.52 -4.52
C GLN A 182 18.14 19.88 -5.23
N ALA A 183 17.01 20.46 -5.66
CA ALA A 183 16.99 21.79 -6.27
C ALA A 183 17.49 22.87 -5.29
N LEU A 184 17.00 22.86 -4.05
CA LEU A 184 17.43 23.81 -3.00
C LEU A 184 18.92 23.67 -2.67
N GLN A 185 19.46 22.45 -2.71
CA GLN A 185 20.88 22.21 -2.49
C GLN A 185 21.74 22.81 -3.62
N THR A 186 21.32 22.65 -4.88
CA THR A 186 21.99 23.27 -6.03
C THR A 186 21.95 24.80 -5.96
N ASP A 187 20.81 25.39 -5.60
CA ASP A 187 20.68 26.84 -5.45
C ASP A 187 21.55 27.38 -4.31
N LYS A 188 21.62 26.66 -3.19
CA LYS A 188 22.50 27.02 -2.07
C LYS A 188 23.97 27.04 -2.49
N GLU A 189 24.43 26.02 -3.22
CA GLU A 189 25.81 25.93 -3.71
C GLU A 189 26.14 27.05 -4.70
N LYS A 190 25.18 27.38 -5.58
CA LYS A 190 25.30 28.51 -6.52
C LYS A 190 25.42 29.84 -5.78
N LEU A 191 24.55 30.12 -4.81
CA LEU A 191 24.57 31.34 -4.01
C LEU A 191 25.86 31.46 -3.19
N GLN A 192 26.33 30.37 -2.60
CA GLN A 192 27.58 30.34 -1.85
C GLN A 192 28.80 30.64 -2.75
N THR A 193 28.81 30.08 -3.96
CA THR A 193 29.84 30.36 -4.96
C THR A 193 29.83 31.83 -5.39
N GLU A 194 28.64 32.38 -5.67
CA GLU A 194 28.48 33.77 -6.09
C GLU A 194 28.91 34.74 -4.97
N SER A 195 28.48 34.48 -3.73
CA SER A 195 28.87 35.28 -2.57
C SER A 195 30.38 35.27 -2.34
N SER A 196 31.03 34.10 -2.50
CA SER A 196 32.48 33.98 -2.34
C SER A 196 33.23 34.80 -3.39
N LYS A 197 32.82 34.68 -4.67
CA LYS A 197 33.39 35.48 -5.77
C LYS A 197 33.20 36.98 -5.55
N LYS A 198 32.01 37.39 -5.10
CA LYS A 198 31.72 38.80 -4.83
C LYS A 198 32.57 39.35 -3.69
N THR A 199 32.77 38.57 -2.64
CA THR A 199 33.64 38.93 -1.50
C THR A 199 35.10 39.10 -1.95
N GLU A 200 35.61 38.19 -2.77
CA GLU A 200 36.96 38.29 -3.33
C GLU A 200 37.15 39.53 -4.22
N MET A 201 36.16 39.83 -5.06
CA MET A 201 36.16 41.06 -5.89
C MET A 201 36.13 42.32 -5.03
N ILE A 202 35.27 42.37 -4.01
CA ILE A 202 35.20 43.49 -3.07
C ILE A 202 36.54 43.69 -2.36
N ASN A 203 37.14 42.62 -1.86
CA ASN A 203 38.44 42.69 -1.18
C ASN A 203 39.55 43.19 -2.12
N THR A 204 39.54 42.72 -3.38
CA THR A 204 40.51 43.17 -4.39
C THR A 204 40.33 44.65 -4.70
N GLN A 205 39.09 45.10 -4.91
CA GLN A 205 38.76 46.50 -5.16
C GLN A 205 39.11 47.38 -3.96
N ASP A 206 38.80 46.95 -2.74
CA ASP A 206 39.13 47.65 -1.50
C ASP A 206 40.65 47.84 -1.36
N GLN A 207 41.43 46.79 -1.60
CA GLN A 207 42.89 46.88 -1.57
C GLN A 207 43.43 47.84 -2.64
N GLN A 208 42.88 47.82 -3.85
CA GLN A 208 43.30 48.72 -4.93
C GLN A 208 42.97 50.18 -4.62
N LEU A 209 41.76 50.47 -4.14
CA LEU A 209 41.31 51.82 -3.79
C LEU A 209 42.15 52.44 -2.68
N ASN A 210 42.54 51.61 -1.70
CA ASN A 210 43.27 52.06 -0.53
C ASN A 210 44.80 51.92 -0.66
N THR A 211 45.32 51.47 -1.80
CA THR A 211 46.77 51.45 -2.05
C THR A 211 47.26 52.83 -2.49
N ALA A 212 48.34 53.31 -1.86
CA ALA A 212 49.15 54.42 -2.34
C ALA A 212 50.64 54.09 -2.25
N TRP A 213 51.46 54.96 -2.81
CA TRP A 213 52.91 54.81 -2.90
C TRP A 213 53.58 56.11 -2.49
N TYR A 214 54.60 56.04 -1.65
CA TYR A 214 55.40 57.22 -1.32
C TYR A 214 56.89 56.96 -1.44
N VAL A 215 57.63 58.05 -1.68
CA VAL A 215 59.09 58.05 -1.65
C VAL A 215 59.57 59.40 -1.13
N PHE A 216 60.67 59.38 -0.38
CA PHE A 216 61.44 60.56 -0.08
C PHE A 216 62.91 60.32 -0.33
N GLY A 217 63.62 61.32 -0.83
CA GLY A 217 65.03 61.20 -1.16
C GLY A 217 65.66 62.53 -1.55
N THR A 218 66.98 62.54 -1.63
CA THR A 218 67.74 63.69 -2.13
C THR A 218 67.45 63.89 -3.62
N LYS A 219 67.72 65.11 -4.12
CA LYS A 219 67.55 65.42 -5.54
C LYS A 219 68.33 64.48 -6.47
N SER A 220 69.48 63.97 -6.02
CA SER A 220 70.31 63.05 -6.78
C SER A 220 69.67 61.66 -6.88
N GLU A 221 69.18 61.13 -5.75
CA GLU A 221 68.52 59.83 -5.68
C GLU A 221 67.21 59.81 -6.49
N LEU A 222 66.39 60.86 -6.37
CA LEU A 222 65.15 60.93 -7.14
C LEU A 222 65.41 61.03 -8.65
N LYS A 223 66.53 61.63 -9.07
CA LYS A 223 66.94 61.67 -10.48
C LYS A 223 67.47 60.33 -10.97
N SER A 224 68.30 59.65 -10.18
CA SER A 224 68.88 58.35 -10.57
C SER A 224 67.79 57.27 -10.74
N GLN A 225 66.70 57.39 -10.00
CA GLN A 225 65.53 56.51 -10.09
C GLN A 225 64.52 56.93 -11.17
N ALA A 226 64.85 57.94 -11.99
CA ALA A 226 63.98 58.55 -13.00
C ALA A 226 62.66 59.11 -12.45
N ILE A 227 62.57 59.35 -11.13
CA ILE A 227 61.38 59.90 -10.46
C ILE A 227 61.28 61.41 -10.65
N LEU A 228 62.43 62.10 -10.75
CA LEU A 228 62.53 63.54 -10.99
C LEU A 228 63.34 63.82 -12.26
N SER A 229 62.72 64.45 -13.27
CA SER A 229 63.38 64.84 -14.52
C SER A 229 62.97 66.25 -14.94
N GLY A 230 63.93 67.11 -15.27
CA GLY A 230 63.66 68.48 -15.74
C GLY A 230 62.81 69.34 -14.78
N GLY A 231 62.81 69.04 -13.47
CA GLY A 231 61.99 69.73 -12.47
C GLY A 231 60.55 69.22 -12.34
N LYS A 232 60.14 68.22 -13.13
CA LYS A 232 58.86 67.52 -13.05
C LYS A 232 59.04 66.12 -12.45
N VAL A 233 58.05 65.66 -11.70
CA VAL A 233 58.05 64.31 -11.10
C VAL A 233 57.18 63.34 -11.90
N LEU A 234 57.46 62.04 -11.75
CA LEU A 234 56.66 60.93 -12.28
C LEU A 234 56.43 60.99 -13.80
N GLN A 235 57.44 61.44 -14.55
CA GLN A 235 57.35 61.55 -16.01
C GLN A 235 57.78 60.23 -16.68
N GLY A 236 56.97 59.75 -17.63
CA GLY A 236 57.31 58.55 -18.43
C GLY A 236 57.45 57.28 -17.58
N ASN A 237 58.46 56.46 -17.89
CA ASN A 237 58.75 55.22 -17.18
C ASN A 237 59.73 55.48 -16.03
N PHE A 238 59.21 55.71 -14.82
CA PHE A 238 60.00 55.88 -13.60
C PHE A 238 60.06 54.58 -12.79
N ASN A 239 61.06 54.45 -11.90
CA ASN A 239 61.21 53.23 -11.09
C ASN A 239 60.14 53.13 -10.00
N LYS A 240 59.04 52.43 -10.29
CA LYS A 240 57.95 52.17 -9.33
C LYS A 240 58.39 51.35 -8.12
N ASN A 241 59.41 50.50 -8.26
CA ASN A 241 59.92 49.65 -7.18
C ASN A 241 60.65 50.45 -6.10
N TYR A 242 61.04 51.69 -6.39
CA TYR A 242 61.67 52.58 -5.43
C TYR A 242 60.66 53.27 -4.49
N PHE A 243 59.35 53.04 -4.71
CA PHE A 243 58.31 53.55 -3.82
C PHE A 243 57.93 52.52 -2.76
N THR A 244 57.66 53.02 -1.56
CA THR A 244 57.04 52.25 -0.50
C THR A 244 55.53 52.18 -0.73
N LYS A 245 55.00 50.97 -0.95
CA LYS A 245 53.57 50.70 -1.03
C LYS A 245 52.94 50.76 0.37
N ILE A 246 51.81 51.46 0.51
CA ILE A 246 51.09 51.60 1.78
C ILE A 246 49.58 51.41 1.60
N ASP A 247 48.90 51.04 2.69
CA ASP A 247 47.45 51.21 2.83
C ASP A 247 47.18 52.57 3.49
N ILE A 248 46.46 53.43 2.78
CA ILE A 248 46.19 54.82 3.19
C ILE A 248 45.34 54.92 4.46
N ARG A 249 44.64 53.86 4.86
CA ARG A 249 43.84 53.81 6.09
C ARG A 249 44.71 53.61 7.33
N VAL A 250 45.85 52.95 7.15
CA VAL A 250 46.78 52.57 8.22
C VAL A 250 47.92 53.58 8.33
N THR A 251 48.61 53.87 7.21
CA THR A 251 49.78 54.75 7.21
C THR A 251 49.36 56.22 7.12
N LYS A 252 49.19 56.85 8.27
CA LYS A 252 48.84 58.27 8.39
C LYS A 252 50.02 59.19 8.65
N GLU A 253 51.20 58.63 8.93
CA GLU A 253 52.39 59.41 9.25
C GLU A 253 53.60 58.89 8.47
N ILE A 254 54.37 59.82 7.90
CA ILE A 254 55.59 59.52 7.17
C ILE A 254 56.71 60.35 7.79
N LYS A 255 57.64 59.67 8.46
CA LYS A 255 58.86 60.28 9.02
C LYS A 255 59.88 60.44 7.90
N LEU A 256 60.33 61.68 7.67
CA LEU A 256 61.20 62.02 6.54
C LEU A 256 62.68 62.12 6.92
N TYR A 257 62.98 62.09 8.24
CA TYR A 257 64.33 62.08 8.80
C TYR A 257 65.25 63.20 8.30
N SER A 258 64.69 64.36 7.91
CA SER A 258 65.44 65.52 7.41
C SER A 258 64.90 66.82 8.00
N LYS A 259 65.81 67.80 8.16
CA LYS A 259 65.49 69.17 8.61
C LYS A 259 65.03 70.08 7.46
N SER A 260 65.03 69.60 6.22
CA SER A 260 64.62 70.37 5.04
C SER A 260 63.82 69.50 4.10
N VAL A 261 62.52 69.78 3.98
CA VAL A 261 61.57 68.99 3.20
C VAL A 261 60.88 69.85 2.14
N ARG A 262 60.74 69.31 0.94
CA ARG A 262 59.90 69.88 -0.12
C ARG A 262 59.04 68.80 -0.77
N LEU A 263 57.73 68.93 -0.68
CA LEU A 263 56.80 68.07 -1.43
C LEU A 263 56.87 68.44 -2.92
N LEU A 264 57.02 67.44 -3.78
CA LEU A 264 57.11 67.61 -5.23
C LEU A 264 55.82 67.19 -5.95
N THR A 265 55.00 66.35 -5.34
CA THR A 265 53.64 66.04 -5.80
C THR A 265 52.62 66.95 -5.12
N VAL A 266 51.53 67.24 -5.83
CA VAL A 266 50.46 68.10 -5.33
C VAL A 266 49.45 67.27 -4.56
N HIS A 267 49.19 67.67 -3.32
CA HIS A 267 48.16 67.12 -2.45
C HIS A 267 47.43 68.29 -1.77
N PRO A 268 46.12 68.18 -1.50
CA PRO A 268 45.38 69.27 -0.84
C PRO A 268 46.02 69.70 0.48
N SER A 269 46.32 70.98 0.65
CA SER A 269 47.02 71.45 1.87
C SER A 269 46.18 71.28 3.15
N SER A 270 44.86 71.13 3.03
CA SER A 270 43.97 70.87 4.15
C SER A 270 43.99 69.42 4.65
N SER A 271 44.55 68.48 3.87
CA SER A 271 44.52 67.05 4.19
C SER A 271 45.80 66.53 4.85
N TYR A 272 46.79 67.39 5.11
CA TYR A 272 48.01 67.03 5.83
C TYR A 272 48.60 68.20 6.62
N SER A 273 49.53 67.86 7.52
CA SER A 273 50.40 68.79 8.22
C SER A 273 51.86 68.32 8.14
N LEU A 274 52.78 69.28 8.09
CA LEU A 274 54.22 69.00 8.04
C LEU A 274 54.89 69.68 9.24
N THR A 275 55.19 68.89 10.26
CA THR A 275 55.68 69.38 11.56
C THR A 275 57.03 68.77 11.90
N ALA A 276 57.91 69.54 12.54
CA ALA A 276 59.16 69.00 13.07
C ALA A 276 58.91 68.19 14.36
N ASP A 277 59.67 67.10 14.53
CA ASP A 277 59.72 66.33 15.76
C ASP A 277 60.68 66.95 16.79
N SER A 278 60.86 66.28 17.94
CA SER A 278 61.77 66.72 19.01
C SER A 278 63.23 66.86 18.58
N ASN A 279 63.63 66.24 17.47
CA ASN A 279 64.98 66.28 16.90
C ASN A 279 65.10 67.31 15.75
N GLY A 280 64.03 68.08 15.49
CA GLY A 280 63.96 69.03 14.39
C GLY A 280 63.78 68.37 13.01
N GLN A 281 63.46 67.08 12.95
CA GLN A 281 63.23 66.35 11.70
C GLN A 281 61.76 66.39 11.33
N TYR A 282 61.45 66.61 10.06
CA TYR A 282 60.06 66.75 9.62
C TYR A 282 59.32 65.40 9.54
N VAL A 283 58.08 65.43 9.99
CA VAL A 283 57.09 64.34 9.89
C VAL A 283 55.87 64.88 9.13
N LEU A 284 55.49 64.17 8.08
CA LEU A 284 54.26 64.42 7.35
C LEU A 284 53.12 63.64 8.03
N ARG A 285 52.11 64.33 8.57
CA ARG A 285 50.91 63.71 9.15
C ARG A 285 49.72 63.98 8.24
N ILE A 286 49.11 62.92 7.75
CA ILE A 286 47.95 62.93 6.86
C ILE A 286 46.69 62.89 7.73
N SER A 287 45.94 63.98 7.75
CA SER A 287 44.70 64.12 8.53
C SER A 287 43.48 63.55 7.81
N ASP A 288 43.44 63.67 6.48
CA ASP A 288 42.40 63.09 5.62
C ASP A 288 43.06 62.31 4.48
N PRO A 289 43.25 60.99 4.64
CA PRO A 289 43.88 60.17 3.61
C PRO A 289 43.14 60.16 2.28
N GLN A 290 41.81 60.19 2.27
CA GLN A 290 41.06 60.15 1.01
C GLN A 290 41.27 61.44 0.22
N SER A 291 41.18 62.59 0.88
CA SER A 291 41.46 63.87 0.24
C SER A 291 42.93 64.00 -0.16
N PHE A 292 43.87 63.58 0.70
CA PHE A 292 45.30 63.63 0.40
C PHE A 292 45.67 62.83 -0.85
N TRP A 293 45.18 61.59 -0.97
CA TRP A 293 45.49 60.71 -2.10
C TRP A 293 44.54 60.86 -3.30
N SER A 294 43.66 61.86 -3.30
CA SER A 294 42.68 62.11 -4.38
C SER A 294 43.32 62.63 -5.66
N THR A 295 44.36 63.48 -5.54
CA THR A 295 45.03 64.12 -6.69
C THR A 295 46.08 63.19 -7.31
N SER A 296 46.76 62.39 -6.49
CA SER A 296 47.76 61.42 -6.91
C SER A 296 47.85 60.31 -5.87
N LYS A 297 47.94 59.05 -6.33
CA LYS A 297 48.27 57.88 -5.48
C LYS A 297 49.78 57.77 -5.19
N TYR A 298 50.58 58.66 -5.76
CA TYR A 298 52.02 58.75 -5.56
C TYR A 298 52.39 60.04 -4.84
N LEU A 299 53.19 59.91 -3.78
CA LEU A 299 53.77 61.01 -3.03
C LEU A 299 55.29 61.03 -3.26
N VAL A 300 55.82 62.16 -3.73
CA VAL A 300 57.27 62.35 -3.90
C VAL A 300 57.71 63.52 -3.04
N VAL A 301 58.67 63.26 -2.16
CA VAL A 301 59.22 64.27 -1.24
C VAL A 301 60.72 64.40 -1.45
N GLN A 302 61.18 65.62 -1.67
CA GLN A 302 62.61 65.92 -1.73
C GLN A 302 63.11 66.30 -0.33
N VAL A 303 64.16 65.63 0.13
CA VAL A 303 64.87 65.95 1.38
C VAL A 303 66.26 66.51 1.10
N LYS A 304 66.84 67.20 2.08
CA LYS A 304 68.22 67.69 2.06
C LYS A 304 68.91 67.45 3.40
#